data_AF-A0A2K8UF73-F1
#
_entry.id   AF-A0A2K8UF73-F1
#
_cell.length_a   1.000
_cell.length_b   1.000
_cell.length_c   1.000
_cell.angle_alpha   90.00
_cell.angle_beta   90.00
_cell.angle_gamma   90.00
#
_symmetry.space_group_name_H-M   'P 1'
#
loop_
_entity.id
_entity.type
_entity.pdbx_description
1 polymer ?
#
loop_
_entity_poly.entity_id
_entity_poly.type
_entity_poly.pdbx_seq_one_letter_code
_entity_poly.pdbx_strand_id
1 'polypeptide(L)'
;METLYRIVFNGETLPGLTAEQIIAAFVKRFRVREQRAREIILAGRRTVLKHGLDQAKAQHYSAALKKVGLLIVLEPQPESPPPTSQLSVDLTPSIDIGHSEMASYYDDTPTSQALSQPASAPASGLAADWSRCPKCRQPAVSPVTGVCQACGLVVERYLARRAEQANGAGAARGDNPYAPPTADLTPPAIGGRGAALRPPRAVSAGRGWGWVRDAWGLFKGRPWAWIGAFLVYVLISIVLNAVPYSLGGILMIALGPILAGGLMIGAQVQQQGGGFQVAHLFAGFQRNPGSLALIGVATLGFSVLLLLAIALLGALAVYLLAGPEVIAGIDHQSFDPNQLGPESMVFVLLPVLLLLLLFVPLGMATFFAPVLVALNEVPVLRSFTLSFQGCWRNILPFLVFGLAALGLSLASILTLGLALFVLVPVLIIASYIAYRDIYCYR
;
A
#
# COMPACT_ATOMS: atom_id res chain seq x y z
N MET A 1 -17.98 -27.85 16.02
CA MET A 1 -17.07 -27.16 15.08
C MET A 1 -15.91 -26.63 15.89
N GLU A 2 -14.75 -27.29 15.81
CA GLU A 2 -13.54 -26.86 16.51
C GLU A 2 -12.97 -25.62 15.81
N THR A 3 -12.75 -24.54 16.57
CA THR A 3 -12.16 -23.31 16.03
C THR A 3 -10.67 -23.55 15.77
N LEU A 4 -10.26 -23.45 14.51
CA LEU A 4 -8.87 -23.53 14.10
C LEU A 4 -8.19 -22.16 14.24
N TYR A 5 -6.93 -22.15 14.65
CA TYR A 5 -6.13 -20.95 14.88
C TYR A 5 -4.93 -20.89 13.93
N ARG A 6 -4.51 -19.67 13.58
CA ARG A 6 -3.23 -19.40 12.91
C ARG A 6 -2.30 -18.58 13.79
N ILE A 7 -1.01 -18.87 13.69
CA ILE A 7 0.06 -18.20 14.44
C ILE A 7 0.70 -17.17 13.54
N VAL A 8 0.67 -15.90 13.97
CA VAL A 8 1.20 -14.79 13.20
C VAL A 8 2.27 -14.06 13.98
N PHE A 9 3.45 -13.91 13.36
CA PHE A 9 4.53 -13.08 13.84
C PHE A 9 4.35 -11.66 13.32
N ASN A 10 4.32 -10.66 14.20
CA ASN A 10 4.04 -9.26 13.82
C ASN A 10 5.27 -8.44 13.43
N GLY A 11 6.47 -9.03 13.41
CA GLY A 11 7.71 -8.32 13.07
C GLY A 11 8.38 -7.63 14.27
N GLU A 12 7.78 -7.69 15.46
CA GLU A 12 8.32 -7.11 16.69
C GLU A 12 9.01 -8.17 17.56
N THR A 13 10.12 -7.79 18.18
CA THR A 13 10.91 -8.62 19.10
C THR A 13 10.77 -8.08 20.52
N LEU A 14 10.93 -8.94 21.53
CA LEU A 14 10.84 -8.51 22.93
C LEU A 14 11.93 -7.47 23.25
N PRO A 15 11.59 -6.37 23.96
CA PRO A 15 12.57 -5.36 24.33
C PRO A 15 13.62 -5.94 25.28
N GLY A 16 14.90 -5.75 24.94
CA GLY A 16 16.04 -6.20 25.76
C GLY A 16 16.93 -7.28 25.13
N LEU A 17 16.58 -7.82 23.96
CA LEU A 17 17.39 -8.80 23.22
C LEU A 17 17.80 -8.23 21.85
N THR A 18 19.06 -8.46 21.46
CA THR A 18 19.54 -8.05 20.13
C THR A 18 19.04 -9.01 19.05
N ALA A 19 18.80 -8.51 17.83
CA ALA A 19 18.28 -9.31 16.73
C ALA A 19 19.14 -10.56 16.44
N GLU A 20 20.47 -10.46 16.59
CA GLU A 20 21.40 -11.57 16.40
C GLU A 20 21.24 -12.69 17.45
N GLN A 21 20.98 -12.33 18.72
CA GLN A 21 20.71 -13.31 19.78
C GLN A 21 19.40 -14.07 19.54
N ILE A 22 18.39 -13.39 19.01
CA ILE A 22 17.09 -13.99 18.67
C ILE A 22 17.23 -14.92 17.48
N ILE A 23 18.00 -14.54 16.45
CA ILE A 23 18.29 -15.40 15.30
C ILE A 23 19.02 -16.67 15.75
N ALA A 24 20.04 -16.55 16.61
CA ALA A 24 20.77 -17.70 17.13
C ALA A 24 19.88 -18.64 17.96
N ALA A 25 19.02 -18.09 18.81
CA ALA A 25 18.05 -18.86 19.60
C ALA A 25 17.00 -19.55 18.71
N PHE A 26 16.56 -18.88 17.64
CA PHE A 26 15.60 -19.41 16.68
C PHE A 26 16.18 -20.56 15.86
N VAL A 27 17.39 -20.41 15.33
CA VAL A 27 18.11 -21.46 14.60
C VAL A 27 18.34 -22.68 15.49
N LYS A 28 18.77 -22.47 16.74
CA LYS A 28 19.04 -23.55 17.71
C LYS A 28 17.78 -24.33 18.08
N ARG A 29 16.64 -23.66 18.27
CA ARG A 29 15.40 -24.28 18.76
C ARG A 29 14.58 -24.92 17.65
N PHE A 30 14.54 -24.32 16.46
CA PHE A 30 13.70 -24.79 15.35
C PHE A 30 14.49 -25.48 14.22
N ARG A 31 15.83 -25.59 14.35
CA ARG A 31 16.73 -26.21 13.36
C ARG A 31 16.56 -25.66 11.94
N VAL A 32 16.26 -24.36 11.82
CA VAL A 32 16.09 -23.66 10.54
C VAL A 32 17.44 -23.07 10.10
N ARG A 33 17.70 -23.00 8.78
CA ARG A 33 18.91 -22.36 8.22
C ARG A 33 19.01 -20.89 8.66
N GLU A 34 20.20 -20.45 9.06
CA GLU A 34 20.43 -19.10 9.62
C GLU A 34 20.00 -17.96 8.69
N GLN A 35 20.28 -18.09 7.39
CA GLN A 35 19.89 -17.11 6.38
C GLN A 35 18.37 -16.91 6.29
N ARG A 36 17.59 -17.98 6.52
CA ARG A 36 16.13 -17.95 6.51
C ARG A 36 15.55 -17.39 7.81
N ALA A 37 16.19 -17.66 8.95
CA ALA A 37 15.85 -17.04 10.22
C ALA A 37 16.07 -15.52 10.18
N ARG A 38 17.19 -15.07 9.58
CA ARG A 38 17.49 -13.65 9.32
C ARG A 38 16.40 -13.01 8.47
N GLU A 39 15.97 -13.66 7.39
CA GLU A 39 14.92 -13.14 6.51
C GLU A 39 13.59 -12.93 7.24
N ILE A 40 13.15 -13.89 8.06
CA ILE A 40 11.87 -13.79 8.77
C ILE A 40 11.93 -12.74 9.89
N ILE A 41 13.03 -12.68 10.63
CA ILE A 41 13.16 -11.81 11.82
C ILE A 41 13.51 -10.37 11.42
N LEU A 42 14.41 -10.17 10.45
CA LEU A 42 14.86 -8.84 10.00
C LEU A 42 13.93 -8.19 8.97
N ALA A 43 13.05 -8.95 8.31
CA ALA A 43 12.09 -8.38 7.39
C ALA A 43 11.06 -7.45 8.08
N GLY A 44 10.91 -7.54 9.41
CA GLY A 44 9.98 -6.70 10.19
C GLY A 44 8.53 -6.79 9.72
N ARG A 45 8.18 -7.86 8.99
CA ARG A 45 6.91 -8.02 8.28
C ARG A 45 6.06 -9.08 8.96
N ARG A 46 4.75 -8.83 8.94
CA ARG A 46 3.75 -9.77 9.44
C ARG A 46 3.79 -11.07 8.65
N THR A 47 4.19 -12.17 9.30
CA THR A 47 4.40 -13.47 8.64
C THR A 47 3.59 -14.55 9.35
N VAL A 48 2.78 -15.31 8.61
CA VAL A 48 2.06 -16.47 9.15
C VAL A 48 3.04 -17.62 9.25
N LEU A 49 3.28 -18.12 10.47
CA LEU A 49 4.22 -19.20 10.72
C LEU A 49 3.56 -20.57 10.54
N LYS A 50 2.30 -20.72 10.97
CA LYS A 50 1.54 -21.98 10.85
C LYS A 50 0.03 -21.73 10.94
N HIS A 51 -0.76 -22.49 10.20
CA HIS A 51 -2.24 -22.43 10.17
C HIS A 51 -2.87 -23.80 10.51
N GLY A 52 -4.18 -23.83 10.75
CA GLY A 52 -4.92 -25.07 11.01
C GLY A 52 -4.57 -25.75 12.34
N LEU A 53 -4.22 -24.97 13.37
CA LEU A 53 -3.89 -25.51 14.70
C LEU A 53 -5.13 -25.51 15.59
N ASP A 54 -5.33 -26.59 16.35
CA ASP A 54 -6.28 -26.58 17.47
C ASP A 54 -5.83 -25.58 18.56
N GLN A 55 -6.74 -25.16 19.41
CA GLN A 55 -6.48 -24.15 20.44
C GLN A 55 -5.34 -24.52 21.40
N ALA A 56 -5.25 -25.78 21.82
CA ALA A 56 -4.24 -26.26 22.77
C ALA A 56 -2.84 -26.30 22.12
N LYS A 57 -2.74 -26.77 20.87
CA LYS A 57 -1.51 -26.76 20.08
C LYS A 57 -1.09 -25.33 19.75
N ALA A 58 -2.02 -24.47 19.33
CA ALA A 58 -1.70 -23.09 19.01
C ALA A 58 -1.12 -22.34 20.23
N GLN A 59 -1.66 -22.57 21.42
CA GLN A 59 -1.10 -22.05 22.68
C GLN A 59 0.29 -22.63 22.97
N HIS A 60 0.50 -23.93 22.80
CA HIS A 60 1.80 -24.57 23.02
C HIS A 60 2.89 -24.01 22.08
N TYR A 61 2.59 -23.87 20.79
CA TYR A 61 3.50 -23.27 19.80
C TYR A 61 3.76 -21.79 20.08
N SER A 62 2.74 -21.02 20.46
CA SER A 62 2.89 -19.60 20.86
C SER A 62 3.79 -19.45 22.08
N ALA A 63 3.62 -20.30 23.10
CA ALA A 63 4.47 -20.30 24.29
C ALA A 63 5.93 -20.66 23.96
N ALA A 64 6.16 -21.64 23.08
CA ALA A 64 7.49 -22.03 22.64
C ALA A 64 8.22 -20.91 21.87
N LEU A 65 7.50 -20.18 21.03
CA LEU A 65 8.06 -19.09 20.23
C LEU A 65 8.23 -17.78 21.04
N LYS A 66 7.34 -17.49 22.01
CA LYS A 66 7.53 -16.37 22.96
C LYS A 66 8.79 -16.54 23.80
N LYS A 67 9.13 -17.78 24.20
CA LYS A 67 10.39 -18.10 24.90
C LYS A 67 11.65 -17.80 24.08
N VAL A 68 11.52 -17.68 22.76
CA VAL A 68 12.62 -17.36 21.84
C VAL A 68 12.71 -15.84 21.57
N GLY A 69 11.80 -15.03 22.13
CA GLY A 69 11.84 -13.57 22.03
C GLY A 69 10.92 -12.97 20.96
N LEU A 70 10.02 -13.76 20.37
CA LEU A 70 9.12 -13.33 19.31
C LEU A 70 7.73 -12.94 19.87
N LEU A 71 7.22 -11.77 19.47
CA LEU A 71 5.85 -11.37 19.77
C LEU A 71 4.88 -12.01 18.76
N ILE A 72 4.00 -12.86 19.28
CA ILE A 72 3.05 -13.65 18.49
C ILE A 72 1.62 -13.34 18.87
N VAL A 73 0.81 -13.19 17.83
CA VAL A 73 -0.65 -13.05 17.94
C VAL A 73 -1.30 -14.33 17.42
N LEU A 74 -2.23 -14.87 18.21
CA LEU A 74 -3.11 -15.96 17.83
C LEU A 74 -4.36 -15.38 17.22
N GLU A 75 -4.70 -15.78 16.00
CA GLU A 75 -5.94 -15.37 15.33
C GLU A 75 -6.83 -16.57 15.03
N PRO A 76 -8.15 -16.49 15.29
CA PRO A 76 -9.11 -17.50 14.84
C PRO A 76 -9.24 -17.46 13.31
N GLN A 77 -9.21 -18.63 12.69
CA GLN A 77 -9.28 -18.78 11.24
C GLN A 77 -10.76 -18.91 10.79
N PRO A 78 -11.27 -18.02 9.93
CA PRO A 78 -12.60 -18.20 9.33
C PRO A 78 -12.60 -19.34 8.29
N GLU A 79 -13.64 -20.18 8.29
CA GLU A 79 -13.89 -21.25 7.30
C GLU A 79 -14.26 -20.64 5.93
N SER A 80 -13.27 -20.22 5.14
CA SER A 80 -13.28 -20.20 3.66
C SER A 80 -12.01 -19.52 3.12
N PRO A 81 -11.40 -20.04 2.03
CA PRO A 81 -10.11 -19.54 1.56
C PRO A 81 -10.28 -18.37 0.58
N PRO A 82 -9.53 -17.26 0.73
CA PRO A 82 -9.18 -16.38 -0.40
C PRO A 82 -7.97 -16.95 -1.17
N PRO A 83 -7.81 -16.64 -2.47
CA PRO A 83 -6.81 -17.26 -3.33
C PRO A 83 -5.38 -16.94 -2.88
N THR A 84 -4.56 -17.99 -3.01
CA THR A 84 -3.21 -18.18 -2.48
C THR A 84 -2.17 -17.28 -3.15
N SER A 85 -1.38 -16.58 -2.35
CA SER A 85 0.05 -16.31 -2.62
C SER A 85 0.70 -15.77 -1.35
N GLN A 86 0.86 -16.63 -0.34
CA GLN A 86 1.79 -16.37 0.77
C GLN A 86 2.48 -17.68 1.10
N LEU A 87 3.82 -17.64 1.10
CA LEU A 87 4.69 -18.75 1.50
C LEU A 87 4.22 -19.32 2.85
N SER A 88 3.59 -20.48 2.82
CA SER A 88 3.47 -21.34 4.00
C SER A 88 4.83 -21.99 4.23
N VAL A 89 5.41 -21.77 5.41
CA VAL A 89 6.61 -22.49 5.85
C VAL A 89 6.13 -23.73 6.58
N ASP A 90 6.18 -24.88 5.93
CA ASP A 90 5.96 -26.17 6.58
C ASP A 90 7.13 -26.47 7.53
N LEU A 91 6.85 -26.42 8.82
CA LEU A 91 7.73 -26.91 9.88
C LEU A 91 7.28 -28.31 10.28
N THR A 92 7.80 -29.31 9.58
CA THR A 92 7.92 -30.69 10.01
C THR A 92 9.35 -31.17 9.72
N PRO A 93 10.18 -31.46 10.73
CA PRO A 93 11.31 -32.35 10.52
C PRO A 93 10.78 -33.79 10.59
N SER A 94 10.92 -34.53 9.50
CA SER A 94 10.87 -35.99 9.50
C SER A 94 11.92 -36.51 10.49
N ILE A 95 11.44 -37.00 11.64
CA ILE A 95 12.24 -37.79 12.57
C ILE A 95 11.83 -39.24 12.31
N ASP A 96 12.69 -39.93 11.59
CA ASP A 96 12.68 -41.37 11.40
C ASP A 96 13.23 -42.01 12.69
N ILE A 97 12.40 -42.76 13.41
CA ILE A 97 12.85 -43.70 14.44
C ILE A 97 12.09 -45.00 14.19
N GLY A 98 12.83 -45.98 13.66
CA GLY A 98 12.38 -47.34 13.50
C GLY A 98 12.38 -48.14 14.81
N HIS A 99 11.83 -49.35 14.67
CA HIS A 99 11.58 -50.41 15.66
C HIS A 99 10.35 -50.22 16.55
N SER A 100 9.55 -51.24 16.86
CA SER A 100 9.22 -52.55 16.30
C SER A 100 8.00 -53.04 17.09
N GLU A 101 7.29 -54.01 16.51
CA GLU A 101 6.42 -55.00 17.17
C GLU A 101 5.07 -54.53 17.75
N MET A 102 3.98 -55.03 17.14
CA MET A 102 3.04 -56.04 17.70
C MET A 102 2.11 -55.46 18.76
N ALA A 103 0.82 -55.76 18.85
CA ALA A 103 -0.17 -56.50 18.07
C ALA A 103 -1.50 -56.29 18.84
N SER A 104 -2.63 -56.55 18.19
CA SER A 104 -3.94 -56.92 18.80
C SER A 104 -4.72 -55.80 19.53
N TYR A 105 -6.06 -55.75 19.64
CA TYR A 105 -7.23 -56.50 19.15
C TYR A 105 -8.46 -56.01 19.97
N TYR A 106 -9.67 -56.10 19.40
CA TYR A 106 -11.04 -55.78 19.92
C TYR A 106 -11.37 -54.31 20.27
N ASP A 107 -12.37 -53.63 19.67
CA ASP A 107 -13.83 -53.82 19.48
C ASP A 107 -14.72 -53.52 20.71
N ASP A 108 -15.95 -53.13 20.38
CA ASP A 108 -17.18 -53.05 21.19
C ASP A 108 -17.48 -51.81 22.07
N THR A 109 -18.26 -50.91 21.47
CA THR A 109 -19.48 -50.26 22.02
C THR A 109 -20.54 -51.26 22.55
N PRO A 110 -21.70 -50.90 23.17
CA PRO A 110 -22.22 -49.60 23.65
C PRO A 110 -23.03 -49.68 25.00
N THR A 111 -23.66 -48.54 25.38
CA THR A 111 -24.96 -48.43 26.11
C THR A 111 -24.98 -48.59 27.64
N SER A 112 -25.26 -47.51 28.37
CA SER A 112 -26.59 -47.26 28.98
C SER A 112 -26.56 -46.32 30.20
N GLN A 113 -27.51 -45.38 30.15
CA GLN A 113 -28.40 -44.93 31.21
C GLN A 113 -27.91 -44.17 32.45
N ALA A 114 -28.69 -43.11 32.66
CA ALA A 114 -28.62 -42.11 33.70
C ALA A 114 -29.32 -42.54 34.99
N LEU A 115 -29.18 -41.65 35.98
CA LEU A 115 -29.86 -41.52 37.27
C LEU A 115 -29.22 -42.27 38.44
N SER A 116 -28.49 -41.54 39.28
CA SER A 116 -28.90 -41.24 40.68
C SER A 116 -27.79 -40.44 41.41
N GLN A 117 -28.16 -39.29 41.98
CA GLN A 117 -27.43 -38.65 43.09
C GLN A 117 -27.62 -39.51 44.37
N PRO A 118 -26.71 -39.49 45.37
CA PRO A 118 -26.70 -38.40 46.36
C PRO A 118 -25.31 -37.96 46.90
N ALA A 119 -25.25 -36.69 47.31
CA ALA A 119 -24.46 -36.06 48.38
C ALA A 119 -23.06 -36.59 48.77
N SER A 120 -22.03 -35.73 48.61
CA SER A 120 -21.22 -35.18 49.73
C SER A 120 -20.06 -34.29 49.21
N ALA A 121 -19.97 -33.07 49.73
CA ALA A 121 -18.83 -32.15 49.59
C ALA A 121 -17.72 -32.51 50.61
N PRO A 122 -16.45 -32.09 50.40
CA PRO A 122 -15.98 -30.79 50.94
C PRO A 122 -15.01 -30.00 50.01
N ALA A 123 -15.21 -28.68 49.86
CA ALA A 123 -14.42 -27.55 50.43
C ALA A 123 -13.16 -27.14 49.61
N SER A 124 -13.23 -26.12 48.74
CA SER A 124 -12.90 -24.67 48.96
C SER A 124 -11.41 -24.42 49.24
N GLY A 125 -10.63 -23.63 48.47
CA GLY A 125 -10.95 -22.34 47.85
C GLY A 125 -10.41 -21.21 48.73
N LEU A 126 -9.13 -20.83 48.55
CA LEU A 126 -8.46 -19.77 49.32
C LEU A 126 -9.10 -18.40 49.02
N ALA A 127 -9.82 -17.88 50.01
CA ALA A 127 -10.51 -16.60 50.01
C ALA A 127 -9.51 -15.44 50.11
N ALA A 128 -9.63 -14.45 49.21
CA ALA A 128 -9.07 -13.13 49.43
C ALA A 128 -9.95 -12.40 50.47
N ASP A 129 -9.33 -11.88 51.52
CA ASP A 129 -10.02 -11.33 52.71
C ASP A 129 -10.56 -9.91 52.42
N TRP A 130 -11.81 -9.82 51.97
CA TRP A 130 -12.52 -8.56 51.68
C TRP A 130 -13.56 -8.24 52.76
N SER A 131 -13.17 -8.33 54.03
CA SER A 131 -14.06 -8.19 55.20
C SER A 131 -14.76 -6.83 55.34
N ARG A 132 -14.39 -5.80 54.56
CA ARG A 132 -15.04 -4.47 54.56
C ARG A 132 -15.42 -4.00 53.16
N CYS A 133 -16.63 -3.47 53.05
CA CYS A 133 -17.12 -2.92 51.78
C CYS A 133 -16.41 -1.59 51.43
N PRO A 134 -15.81 -1.45 50.23
CA PRO A 134 -15.09 -0.23 49.83
C PRO A 134 -15.98 0.99 49.62
N LYS A 135 -17.32 0.83 49.52
CA LYS A 135 -18.27 1.95 49.34
C LYS A 135 -18.81 2.47 50.67
N CYS A 136 -19.35 1.60 51.52
CA CYS A 136 -20.01 2.01 52.78
C CYS A 136 -19.19 1.71 54.04
N ARG A 137 -18.02 1.05 53.93
CA ARG A 137 -17.11 0.65 55.02
C ARG A 137 -17.70 -0.29 56.08
N GLN A 138 -18.93 -0.75 55.91
CA GLN A 138 -19.55 -1.73 56.78
C GLN A 138 -18.88 -3.11 56.61
N PRO A 139 -18.62 -3.84 57.70
CA PRO A 139 -18.08 -5.20 57.67
C PRO A 139 -19.20 -6.22 57.42
N ALA A 140 -19.97 -6.02 56.35
CA ALA A 140 -21.17 -6.80 56.03
C ALA A 140 -21.10 -7.40 54.61
N VAL A 141 -19.91 -7.77 54.14
CA VAL A 141 -19.72 -8.42 52.84
C VAL A 141 -19.94 -9.91 53.00
N SER A 142 -20.86 -10.47 52.23
CA SER A 142 -21.10 -11.91 52.23
C SER A 142 -19.87 -12.65 51.68
N PRO A 143 -19.29 -13.61 52.44
CA PRO A 143 -18.13 -14.37 51.97
C PRO A 143 -18.48 -15.34 50.83
N VAL A 144 -19.76 -15.64 50.63
CA VAL A 144 -20.24 -16.57 49.58
C VAL A 144 -20.59 -15.84 48.29
N THR A 145 -21.23 -14.66 48.39
CA THR A 145 -21.73 -13.94 47.21
C THR A 145 -20.91 -12.72 46.83
N GLY A 146 -19.99 -12.27 47.69
CA GLY A 146 -19.21 -11.04 47.47
C GLY A 146 -20.05 -9.76 47.48
N VAL A 147 -21.31 -9.83 47.93
CA VAL A 147 -22.24 -8.70 48.00
C VAL A 147 -22.27 -8.11 49.40
N CYS A 148 -22.18 -6.79 49.50
CA CYS A 148 -22.37 -6.06 50.75
C CYS A 148 -23.85 -5.97 51.11
N GLN A 149 -24.24 -6.57 52.24
CA GLN A 149 -25.62 -6.59 52.73
C GLN A 149 -26.14 -5.21 53.16
N ALA A 150 -25.25 -4.26 53.47
CA ALA A 150 -25.65 -2.91 53.90
C ALA A 150 -25.98 -1.96 52.73
N CYS A 151 -25.41 -2.18 51.54
CA CYS A 151 -25.57 -1.24 50.42
C CYS A 151 -25.77 -1.90 49.05
N GLY A 152 -25.86 -3.24 49.00
CA GLY A 152 -26.08 -4.02 47.78
C GLY A 152 -24.90 -4.04 46.81
N LEU A 153 -23.71 -3.56 47.20
CA LEU A 153 -22.55 -3.49 46.32
C LEU A 153 -21.93 -4.88 46.10
N VAL A 154 -21.77 -5.30 44.85
CA VAL A 154 -20.92 -6.45 44.47
C VAL A 154 -19.46 -6.01 44.48
N VAL A 155 -18.71 -6.41 45.51
CA VAL A 155 -17.37 -5.86 45.82
C VAL A 155 -16.36 -6.17 44.72
N GLU A 156 -16.36 -7.39 44.18
CA GLU A 156 -15.43 -7.81 43.11
C GLU A 156 -15.58 -6.96 41.84
N ARG A 157 -16.83 -6.79 41.35
CA ARG A 157 -17.12 -5.97 40.17
C ARG A 157 -16.81 -4.49 40.38
N TYR A 158 -16.86 -4.01 41.62
CA TYR A 158 -16.53 -2.63 41.95
C TYR A 158 -15.01 -2.40 41.93
N LEU A 159 -14.24 -3.34 42.47
CA LEU A 159 -12.78 -3.28 42.49
C LEU A 159 -12.18 -3.48 41.10
N ALA A 160 -12.71 -4.41 40.30
CA ALA A 160 -12.30 -4.60 38.91
C ALA A 160 -12.45 -3.31 38.09
N ARG A 161 -13.60 -2.63 38.21
CA ARG A 161 -13.83 -1.33 37.54
C ARG A 161 -12.90 -0.23 38.04
N ARG A 162 -12.57 -0.17 39.33
CA ARG A 162 -11.57 0.79 39.82
C ARG A 162 -10.16 0.48 39.31
N ALA A 163 -9.80 -0.78 39.17
CA ALA A 163 -8.50 -1.18 38.60
C ALA A 163 -8.41 -0.84 37.11
N GLU A 164 -9.48 -1.04 36.35
CA GLU A 164 -9.58 -0.62 34.95
C GLU A 164 -9.49 0.91 34.80
N GLN A 165 -10.14 1.67 35.68
CA GLN A 165 -10.05 3.13 35.70
C GLN A 165 -8.65 3.63 36.09
N ALA A 166 -7.98 2.96 37.04
CA ALA A 166 -6.60 3.30 37.43
C ALA A 166 -5.59 2.98 36.31
N ASN A 167 -5.78 1.87 35.58
CA ASN A 167 -4.92 1.48 34.47
C ASN A 167 -5.22 2.23 33.16
N GLY A 168 -6.40 2.85 33.04
CA GLY A 168 -6.80 3.70 31.91
C GLY A 168 -6.49 5.20 32.09
N ALA A 169 -5.96 5.61 33.24
CA ALA A 169 -5.72 7.01 33.61
C ALA A 169 -4.46 7.65 32.97
N GLY A 170 -4.12 7.25 31.74
CA GLY A 170 -3.12 7.91 30.89
C GLY A 170 -3.73 8.80 29.79
N ALA A 171 -5.05 8.76 29.58
CA ALA A 171 -5.73 9.60 28.61
C ALA A 171 -6.69 10.56 29.32
N ALA A 172 -6.14 11.67 29.81
CA ALA A 172 -6.91 12.77 30.39
C ALA A 172 -7.86 13.35 29.32
N ARG A 173 -9.12 12.92 29.36
CA ARG A 173 -10.25 13.55 28.67
C ARG A 173 -10.92 14.44 29.72
N GLY A 174 -11.00 15.74 29.44
CA GLY A 174 -11.58 16.73 30.35
C GLY A 174 -12.99 16.35 30.78
N ASP A 175 -13.21 16.39 32.09
CA ASP A 175 -14.48 16.13 32.76
C ASP A 175 -15.48 17.27 32.46
N ASN A 176 -16.15 17.22 31.32
CA ASN A 176 -17.39 17.93 31.10
C ASN A 176 -18.49 16.93 30.67
N PRO A 177 -19.45 16.60 31.56
CA PRO A 177 -20.56 15.69 31.27
C PRO A 177 -21.49 16.14 30.14
N TYR A 178 -21.39 17.41 29.71
CA TYR A 178 -22.15 17.99 28.61
C TYR A 178 -21.30 18.28 27.35
N ALA A 179 -20.06 17.80 27.30
CA ALA A 179 -19.26 17.94 26.10
C ALA A 179 -19.86 17.09 24.97
N PRO A 180 -20.16 17.68 23.79
CA PRO A 180 -20.64 16.91 22.66
C PRO A 180 -19.59 15.87 22.25
N PRO A 181 -19.99 14.67 21.78
CA PRO A 181 -19.05 13.65 21.33
C PRO A 181 -18.17 14.24 20.23
N THR A 182 -16.86 14.26 20.48
CA THR A 182 -15.86 14.65 19.49
C THR A 182 -15.79 13.56 18.43
N ALA A 183 -16.30 13.85 17.23
CA ALA A 183 -16.09 12.98 16.08
C ALA A 183 -14.60 12.91 15.77
N ASP A 184 -14.07 11.71 15.60
CA ASP A 184 -12.74 11.53 15.04
C ASP A 184 -12.79 11.97 13.57
N LEU A 185 -12.27 13.17 13.30
CA LEU A 185 -12.18 13.73 11.95
C LEU A 185 -10.93 13.23 11.21
N THR A 186 -10.17 12.29 11.79
CA THR A 186 -9.03 11.68 11.12
C THR A 186 -9.54 10.87 9.93
N PRO A 187 -9.28 11.28 8.68
CA PRO A 187 -9.73 10.52 7.52
C PRO A 187 -9.07 9.13 7.55
N PRO A 188 -9.80 8.06 7.18
CA PRO A 188 -9.23 6.72 7.13
C PRO A 188 -8.01 6.70 6.22
N ALA A 189 -6.95 6.00 6.64
CA ALA A 189 -5.73 5.87 5.86
C ALA A 189 -6.06 5.37 4.44
N ILE A 190 -5.71 6.16 3.42
CA ILE A 190 -6.03 5.84 2.03
C ILE A 190 -4.92 4.92 1.47
N GLY A 191 -4.85 3.66 1.89
CA GLY A 191 -3.90 2.71 1.33
C GLY A 191 -3.77 1.37 2.06
N GLY A 192 -3.49 0.29 1.31
CA GLY A 192 -3.10 -1.00 1.87
C GLY A 192 -1.59 -1.03 2.17
N ARG A 193 -1.21 -1.52 3.36
CA ARG A 193 0.15 -1.85 3.87
C ARG A 193 1.31 -0.83 3.70
N GLY A 194 1.18 0.25 2.93
CA GLY A 194 2.17 1.32 2.75
C GLY A 194 1.95 2.55 3.65
N ALA A 195 2.93 3.44 3.71
CA ALA A 195 2.93 4.66 4.54
C ALA A 195 1.62 5.46 4.43
N ALA A 196 1.15 5.99 5.57
CA ALA A 196 -0.11 6.73 5.69
C ALA A 196 -0.22 7.85 4.63
N LEU A 197 -1.02 7.59 3.60
CA LEU A 197 -1.38 8.58 2.60
C LEU A 197 -2.47 9.49 3.16
N ARG A 198 -2.27 10.80 3.06
CA ARG A 198 -3.34 11.77 3.32
C ARG A 198 -4.17 12.03 2.07
N PRO A 199 -5.41 12.52 2.21
CA PRO A 199 -6.14 13.08 1.09
C PRO A 199 -5.34 14.22 0.41
N PRO A 200 -5.47 14.38 -0.92
CA PRO A 200 -4.68 15.36 -1.66
C PRO A 200 -4.94 16.78 -1.16
N ARG A 201 -3.86 17.42 -0.69
CA ARG A 201 -3.80 18.79 -0.19
C ARG A 201 -3.63 19.79 -1.33
N ALA A 202 -4.29 20.95 -1.23
CA ALA A 202 -3.99 22.11 -2.07
C ALA A 202 -2.76 22.86 -1.55
N VAL A 203 -1.86 23.24 -2.45
CA VAL A 203 -0.68 24.07 -2.15
C VAL A 203 -0.75 25.41 -2.88
N SER A 204 0.03 26.40 -2.43
CA SER A 204 0.06 27.72 -3.05
C SER A 204 0.67 27.67 -4.46
N ALA A 205 0.21 28.54 -5.36
CA ALA A 205 0.67 28.57 -6.75
C ALA A 205 2.20 28.68 -6.89
N GLY A 206 2.85 29.48 -6.03
CA GLY A 206 4.31 29.63 -6.02
C GLY A 206 5.09 28.34 -5.71
N ARG A 207 4.45 27.30 -5.16
CA ARG A 207 5.10 26.00 -4.97
C ARG A 207 5.42 25.29 -6.28
N GLY A 208 4.74 25.61 -7.40
CA GLY A 208 5.07 25.05 -8.72
C GLY A 208 6.54 25.28 -9.11
N TRP A 209 7.00 26.53 -9.01
CA TRP A 209 8.43 26.87 -9.19
C TRP A 209 9.30 26.30 -8.07
N GLY A 210 8.78 26.31 -6.84
CA GLY A 210 9.42 25.69 -5.68
C GLY A 210 9.81 24.23 -5.91
N TRP A 211 8.97 23.43 -6.57
CA TRP A 211 9.26 22.03 -6.89
C TRP A 211 10.47 21.89 -7.82
N VAL A 212 10.57 22.72 -8.84
CA VAL A 212 11.72 22.73 -9.78
C VAL A 212 13.01 23.14 -9.05
N ARG A 213 12.93 24.18 -8.23
CA ARG A 213 14.07 24.67 -7.44
C ARG A 213 14.54 23.64 -6.41
N ASP A 214 13.61 23.02 -5.69
CA ASP A 214 13.92 22.01 -4.67
C ASP A 214 14.47 20.73 -5.33
N ALA A 215 14.00 20.40 -6.54
CA ALA A 215 14.50 19.27 -7.33
C ALA A 215 15.96 19.42 -7.73
N TRP A 216 16.41 20.63 -8.01
CA TRP A 216 17.82 20.93 -8.25
C TRP A 216 18.72 20.51 -7.07
N GLY A 217 18.21 20.63 -5.83
CA GLY A 217 18.92 20.19 -4.63
C GLY A 217 19.18 18.68 -4.63
N LEU A 218 18.17 17.88 -4.95
CA LEU A 218 18.31 16.42 -5.00
C LEU A 218 19.15 15.97 -6.21
N PHE A 219 18.96 16.59 -7.37
CA PHE A 219 19.73 16.29 -8.59
C PHE A 219 21.25 16.46 -8.37
N LYS A 220 21.66 17.60 -7.79
CA LYS A 220 23.08 17.90 -7.52
C LYS A 220 23.75 16.90 -6.57
N GLY A 221 22.99 16.16 -5.77
CA GLY A 221 23.55 15.12 -4.92
C GLY A 221 24.18 13.96 -5.71
N ARG A 222 23.60 13.61 -6.87
CA ARG A 222 24.08 12.51 -7.74
C ARG A 222 23.76 12.76 -9.23
N PRO A 223 24.32 13.80 -9.86
CA PRO A 223 23.94 14.22 -11.21
C PRO A 223 24.22 13.14 -12.25
N TRP A 224 25.39 12.49 -12.20
CA TRP A 224 25.80 11.48 -13.17
C TRP A 224 24.94 10.21 -13.14
N ALA A 225 24.45 9.83 -11.96
CA ALA A 225 23.57 8.67 -11.85
C ALA A 225 22.19 8.98 -12.46
N TRP A 226 21.66 10.20 -12.27
CA TRP A 226 20.42 10.67 -12.89
C TRP A 226 20.53 10.80 -14.41
N ILE A 227 21.60 11.44 -14.89
CA ILE A 227 21.89 11.54 -16.33
C ILE A 227 22.07 10.15 -16.93
N GLY A 228 22.80 9.26 -16.26
CA GLY A 228 22.98 7.87 -16.70
C GLY A 228 21.66 7.09 -16.79
N ALA A 229 20.79 7.22 -15.78
CA ALA A 229 19.45 6.61 -15.82
C ALA A 229 18.60 7.18 -16.96
N PHE A 230 18.65 8.48 -17.18
CA PHE A 230 17.92 9.10 -18.29
C PHE A 230 18.48 8.70 -19.66
N LEU A 231 19.81 8.58 -19.79
CA LEU A 231 20.45 8.10 -21.01
C LEU A 231 20.03 6.65 -21.33
N VAL A 232 19.97 5.78 -20.31
CA VAL A 232 19.46 4.42 -20.48
C VAL A 232 17.98 4.44 -20.87
N TYR A 233 17.16 5.30 -20.27
CA TYR A 233 15.76 5.48 -20.70
C TYR A 233 15.65 5.90 -22.17
N VAL A 234 16.46 6.85 -22.62
CA VAL A 234 16.51 7.30 -24.02
C VAL A 234 16.96 6.18 -24.94
N LEU A 235 17.97 5.40 -24.56
CA LEU A 235 18.42 4.23 -25.33
C LEU A 235 17.31 3.19 -25.48
N ILE A 236 16.60 2.86 -24.39
CA ILE A 236 15.42 1.97 -24.43
C ILE A 236 14.36 2.54 -25.38
N SER A 237 14.13 3.85 -25.32
CA SER A 237 13.18 4.54 -26.18
C SER A 237 13.56 4.42 -27.66
N ILE A 238 14.82 4.63 -28.01
CA ILE A 238 15.33 4.51 -29.39
C ILE A 238 15.18 3.06 -29.89
N VAL A 239 15.63 2.09 -29.10
CA VAL A 239 15.56 0.67 -29.45
C VAL A 239 14.12 0.23 -29.68
N LEU A 240 13.20 0.64 -28.81
CA LEU A 240 11.80 0.30 -28.97
C LEU A 240 11.16 0.99 -30.17
N ASN A 241 11.44 2.28 -30.40
CA ASN A 241 10.89 3.00 -31.57
C ASN A 241 11.50 2.56 -32.91
N ALA A 242 12.60 1.80 -32.92
CA ALA A 242 13.11 1.16 -34.13
C ALA A 242 12.19 0.04 -34.65
N VAL A 243 11.25 -0.44 -33.84
CA VAL A 243 10.24 -1.43 -34.24
C VAL A 243 9.20 -0.77 -35.16
N PRO A 244 9.00 -1.26 -36.41
CA PRO A 244 8.04 -0.69 -37.36
C PRO A 244 6.57 -0.75 -36.88
N TYR A 245 5.68 -0.11 -37.64
CA TYR A 245 4.23 -0.11 -37.41
C TYR A 245 3.78 0.50 -36.06
N SER A 246 4.56 1.44 -35.52
CA SER A 246 4.27 2.14 -34.26
C SER A 246 4.22 1.23 -33.01
N LEU A 247 4.56 -0.05 -33.14
CA LEU A 247 4.50 -1.02 -32.05
C LEU A 247 5.50 -0.65 -30.93
N GLY A 248 6.62 -0.05 -31.31
CA GLY A 248 7.59 0.55 -30.39
C GLY A 248 7.02 1.58 -29.44
N GLY A 249 6.28 2.55 -29.99
CA GLY A 249 5.65 3.62 -29.20
C GLY A 249 4.58 3.06 -28.25
N ILE A 250 3.79 2.10 -28.71
CA ILE A 250 2.78 1.41 -27.89
C ILE A 250 3.44 0.69 -26.70
N LEU A 251 4.54 -0.04 -26.96
CA LEU A 251 5.27 -0.72 -25.91
C LEU A 251 5.88 0.26 -24.90
N MET A 252 6.36 1.42 -25.37
CA MET A 252 6.86 2.49 -24.49
C MET A 252 5.77 3.09 -23.60
N ILE A 253 4.53 3.25 -24.09
CA ILE A 253 3.39 3.71 -23.26
C ILE A 253 3.10 2.69 -22.15
N ALA A 254 3.11 1.39 -22.48
CA ALA A 254 2.89 0.33 -21.50
C ALA A 254 4.04 0.20 -20.48
N LEU A 255 5.29 0.34 -20.94
CA LEU A 255 6.50 0.24 -20.14
C LEU A 255 6.76 1.50 -19.29
N GLY A 256 6.29 2.66 -19.75
CA GLY A 256 6.55 3.97 -19.16
C GLY A 256 6.26 4.04 -17.66
N PRO A 257 5.08 3.61 -17.18
CA PRO A 257 4.76 3.60 -15.75
C PRO A 257 5.69 2.73 -14.89
N ILE A 258 6.23 1.64 -15.43
CA ILE A 258 7.18 0.78 -14.71
C ILE A 258 8.50 1.52 -14.50
N LEU A 259 9.03 2.14 -15.56
CA LEU A 259 10.27 2.91 -15.50
C LEU A 259 10.09 4.18 -14.66
N ALA A 260 8.97 4.88 -14.81
CA ALA A 260 8.62 6.03 -13.99
C ALA A 260 8.54 5.64 -12.51
N GLY A 261 7.83 4.56 -12.17
CA GLY A 261 7.78 4.02 -10.81
C GLY A 261 9.17 3.70 -10.24
N GLY A 262 10.05 3.13 -11.06
CA GLY A 262 11.45 2.89 -10.70
C GLY A 262 12.21 4.17 -10.34
N LEU A 263 12.12 5.20 -11.18
CA LEU A 263 12.75 6.50 -10.91
C LEU A 263 12.19 7.17 -9.65
N MET A 264 10.90 6.99 -9.35
CA MET A 264 10.28 7.50 -8.11
C MET A 264 10.78 6.76 -6.87
N ILE A 265 10.99 5.44 -6.96
CA ILE A 265 11.64 4.65 -5.90
C ILE A 265 13.07 5.16 -5.68
N GLY A 266 13.82 5.39 -6.75
CA GLY A 266 15.17 5.94 -6.67
C GLY A 266 15.22 7.33 -6.03
N ALA A 267 14.28 8.22 -6.40
CA ALA A 267 14.16 9.54 -5.80
C ALA A 267 13.85 9.45 -4.29
N GLN A 268 12.99 8.51 -3.88
CA GLN A 268 12.70 8.26 -2.47
C GLN A 268 13.92 7.76 -1.70
N VAL A 269 14.65 6.79 -2.25
CA VAL A 269 15.89 6.28 -1.63
C VAL A 269 16.90 7.41 -1.44
N GLN A 270 17.08 8.26 -2.45
CA GLN A 270 18.01 9.38 -2.36
C GLN A 270 17.56 10.43 -1.33
N GLN A 271 16.26 10.71 -1.27
CA GLN A 271 15.69 11.66 -0.31
C GLN A 271 15.84 11.20 1.15
N GLN A 272 15.90 9.89 1.40
CA GLN A 272 16.07 9.29 2.72
C GLN A 272 17.55 9.19 3.15
N GLY A 273 18.47 9.83 2.41
CA GLY A 273 19.92 9.78 2.69
C GLY A 273 20.64 8.61 2.02
N GLY A 274 19.90 7.74 1.33
CA GLY A 274 20.46 6.77 0.42
C GLY A 274 21.03 7.42 -0.85
N GLY A 275 21.50 6.58 -1.76
CA GLY A 275 22.12 7.03 -2.99
C GLY A 275 21.37 6.59 -4.24
N PHE A 276 21.01 7.53 -5.12
CA PHE A 276 20.50 7.17 -6.45
C PHE A 276 21.55 6.41 -7.27
N GLN A 277 21.09 5.41 -8.02
CA GLN A 277 21.86 4.51 -8.87
C GLN A 277 21.07 4.29 -10.17
N VAL A 278 21.76 4.07 -11.28
CA VAL A 278 21.13 3.80 -12.59
C VAL A 278 20.19 2.60 -12.54
N ALA A 279 20.52 1.59 -11.73
CA ALA A 279 19.69 0.40 -11.52
C ALA A 279 18.27 0.72 -10.96
N HIS A 280 18.08 1.87 -10.30
CA HIS A 280 16.75 2.27 -9.83
C HIS A 280 15.76 2.52 -10.96
N LEU A 281 16.21 2.84 -12.18
CA LEU A 281 15.33 2.91 -13.35
C LEU A 281 14.49 1.63 -13.51
N PHE A 282 15.07 0.47 -13.17
CA PHE A 282 14.42 -0.83 -13.28
C PHE A 282 13.76 -1.29 -11.97
N ALA A 283 13.79 -0.50 -10.89
CA ALA A 283 13.22 -0.91 -9.60
C ALA A 283 11.70 -1.16 -9.66
N GLY A 284 10.99 -0.53 -10.60
CA GLY A 284 9.56 -0.79 -10.83
C GLY A 284 9.26 -2.21 -11.31
N PHE A 285 10.23 -2.91 -11.93
CA PHE A 285 10.07 -4.33 -12.28
C PHE A 285 10.13 -5.25 -11.06
N GLN A 286 10.79 -4.80 -9.99
CA GLN A 286 10.96 -5.60 -8.77
C GLN A 286 9.87 -5.29 -7.75
N ARG A 287 9.33 -4.06 -7.77
CA ARG A 287 8.36 -3.59 -6.79
C ARG A 287 7.02 -3.27 -7.46
N ASN A 288 6.05 -4.18 -7.28
CA ASN A 288 4.70 -4.11 -7.85
C ASN A 288 4.65 -4.04 -9.40
N PRO A 289 5.39 -4.91 -10.12
CA PRO A 289 5.44 -4.87 -11.59
C PRO A 289 4.06 -5.05 -12.24
N GLY A 290 3.23 -5.95 -11.70
CA GLY A 290 1.89 -6.21 -12.24
C GLY A 290 0.98 -4.99 -12.16
N SER A 291 0.99 -4.27 -11.03
CA SER A 291 0.17 -3.06 -10.87
C SER A 291 0.66 -1.91 -11.73
N LEU A 292 1.99 -1.72 -11.86
CA LEU A 292 2.56 -0.70 -12.74
C LEU A 292 2.32 -1.01 -14.23
N ALA A 293 2.45 -2.27 -14.64
CA ALA A 293 2.09 -2.73 -15.97
C ALA A 293 0.60 -2.47 -16.27
N LEU A 294 -0.28 -2.74 -15.29
CA LEU A 294 -1.71 -2.48 -15.44
C LEU A 294 -2.02 -0.98 -15.61
N ILE A 295 -1.27 -0.07 -14.96
CA ILE A 295 -1.38 1.38 -15.23
C ILE A 295 -1.00 1.67 -16.69
N GLY A 296 0.07 1.07 -17.21
CA GLY A 296 0.51 1.24 -18.60
C GLY A 296 -0.54 0.76 -19.60
N VAL A 297 -1.06 -0.45 -19.40
CA VAL A 297 -2.14 -1.02 -20.23
C VAL A 297 -3.41 -0.19 -20.14
N ALA A 298 -3.81 0.25 -18.95
CA ALA A 298 -4.98 1.12 -18.77
C ALA A 298 -4.78 2.47 -19.48
N THR A 299 -3.60 3.08 -19.36
CA THR A 299 -3.26 4.35 -20.04
C THR A 299 -3.32 4.19 -21.56
N LEU A 300 -2.78 3.09 -22.08
CA LEU A 300 -2.86 2.75 -23.51
C LEU A 300 -4.32 2.57 -23.94
N GLY A 301 -5.10 1.79 -23.20
CA GLY A 301 -6.53 1.56 -23.48
C GLY A 301 -7.33 2.86 -23.51
N PHE A 302 -7.16 3.73 -22.51
CA PHE A 302 -7.81 5.05 -22.49
C PHE A 302 -7.35 5.93 -23.65
N SER A 303 -6.05 5.90 -24.01
CA SER A 303 -5.53 6.67 -25.14
C SER A 303 -6.13 6.20 -26.47
N VAL A 304 -6.24 4.88 -26.68
CA VAL A 304 -6.85 4.30 -27.88
C VAL A 304 -8.34 4.63 -27.95
N LEU A 305 -9.08 4.44 -26.85
CA LEU A 305 -10.50 4.80 -26.79
C LEU A 305 -10.73 6.29 -27.06
N LEU A 306 -9.87 7.15 -26.52
CA LEU A 306 -9.93 8.59 -26.75
C LEU A 306 -9.66 8.93 -28.22
N LEU A 307 -8.62 8.34 -28.83
CA LEU A 307 -8.31 8.51 -30.25
C LEU A 307 -9.46 8.05 -31.15
N LEU A 308 -10.05 6.89 -30.86
CA LEU A 308 -11.20 6.36 -31.60
C LEU A 308 -12.43 7.26 -31.45
N ALA A 309 -12.75 7.70 -30.23
CA ALA A 309 -13.88 8.61 -29.99
C ALA A 309 -13.73 9.91 -30.78
N ILE A 310 -12.52 10.47 -30.84
CA ILE A 310 -12.25 11.70 -31.58
C ILE A 310 -12.27 11.47 -33.08
N ALA A 311 -11.70 10.37 -33.57
CA ALA A 311 -11.78 10.01 -34.99
C ALA A 311 -13.24 9.86 -35.45
N LEU A 312 -14.07 9.20 -34.63
CA LEU A 312 -15.51 9.05 -34.88
C LEU A 312 -16.25 10.39 -34.84
N LEU A 313 -15.99 11.24 -33.82
CA LEU A 313 -16.58 12.57 -33.72
C LEU A 313 -16.14 13.49 -34.87
N GLY A 314 -14.87 13.42 -35.27
CA GLY A 314 -14.33 14.16 -36.40
C GLY A 314 -14.96 13.71 -37.72
N ALA A 315 -15.03 12.40 -37.97
CA ALA A 315 -15.69 11.86 -39.14
C ALA A 315 -17.19 12.23 -39.18
N LEU A 316 -17.88 12.17 -38.05
CA LEU A 316 -19.28 12.60 -37.93
C LEU A 316 -19.44 14.10 -38.19
N ALA A 317 -18.54 14.94 -37.66
CA ALA A 317 -18.56 16.39 -37.90
C ALA A 317 -18.35 16.70 -39.39
N VAL A 318 -17.40 16.04 -40.05
CA VAL A 318 -17.20 16.17 -41.51
C VAL A 318 -18.46 15.71 -42.27
N TYR A 319 -19.04 14.57 -41.89
CA TYR A 319 -20.25 14.04 -42.52
C TYR A 319 -21.43 15.04 -42.44
N LEU A 320 -21.64 15.64 -41.26
CA LEU A 320 -22.76 16.56 -41.02
C LEU A 320 -22.56 17.95 -41.63
N LEU A 321 -21.31 18.42 -41.72
CA LEU A 321 -21.01 19.80 -42.13
C LEU A 321 -20.59 19.91 -43.60
N ALA A 322 -19.92 18.89 -44.13
CA ALA A 322 -19.40 18.86 -45.50
C ALA A 322 -20.16 17.87 -46.40
N GLY A 323 -21.03 17.04 -45.83
CA GLY A 323 -21.81 16.03 -46.56
C GLY A 323 -21.04 14.73 -46.82
N PRO A 324 -21.74 13.65 -47.22
CA PRO A 324 -21.14 12.34 -47.45
C PRO A 324 -20.16 12.30 -48.63
N GLU A 325 -20.33 13.20 -49.60
CA GLU A 325 -19.50 13.27 -50.82
C GLU A 325 -18.05 13.62 -50.50
N VAL A 326 -17.80 14.43 -49.47
CA VAL A 326 -16.44 14.79 -49.05
C VAL A 326 -15.70 13.61 -48.44
N ILE A 327 -16.37 12.77 -47.64
CA ILE A 327 -15.75 11.57 -47.04
C ILE A 327 -15.52 10.48 -48.09
N ALA A 328 -16.47 10.30 -49.02
CA ALA A 328 -16.36 9.33 -50.11
C ALA A 328 -15.37 9.76 -51.21
N GLY A 329 -15.14 11.07 -51.37
CA GLY A 329 -14.25 11.67 -52.34
C GLY A 329 -12.83 11.94 -51.85
N ILE A 330 -12.48 11.61 -50.59
CA ILE A 330 -11.08 11.66 -50.12
C ILE A 330 -10.31 10.54 -50.82
N ASP A 331 -9.84 10.82 -52.03
CA ASP A 331 -8.77 10.04 -52.63
C ASP A 331 -7.49 10.29 -51.83
N HIS A 332 -7.08 9.28 -51.06
CA HIS A 332 -5.91 9.33 -50.19
C HIS A 332 -4.61 9.67 -50.93
N GLN A 333 -4.60 9.60 -52.27
CA GLN A 333 -3.45 9.93 -53.11
C GLN A 333 -3.44 11.39 -53.63
N SER A 334 -4.58 12.08 -53.65
CA SER A 334 -4.71 13.44 -54.20
C SER A 334 -5.08 14.51 -53.16
N PHE A 335 -5.04 14.17 -51.87
CA PHE A 335 -5.17 15.14 -50.78
C PHE A 335 -4.00 16.14 -50.81
N ASP A 336 -4.23 17.32 -51.39
CA ASP A 336 -3.32 18.47 -51.34
C ASP A 336 -3.76 19.43 -50.21
N PRO A 337 -3.01 19.49 -49.08
CA PRO A 337 -3.35 20.35 -47.97
C PRO A 337 -3.44 21.85 -48.33
N ASN A 338 -2.84 22.26 -49.46
CA ASN A 338 -2.84 23.65 -49.89
C ASN A 338 -4.15 24.06 -50.58
N GLN A 339 -4.99 23.10 -50.97
CA GLN A 339 -6.30 23.35 -51.57
C GLN A 339 -7.41 23.51 -50.52
N LEU A 340 -7.08 23.27 -49.25
CA LEU A 340 -7.97 23.48 -48.12
C LEU A 340 -8.13 24.98 -47.85
N GLY A 341 -9.32 25.53 -48.15
CA GLY A 341 -9.66 26.90 -47.77
C GLY A 341 -9.67 27.10 -46.24
N PRO A 342 -9.60 28.35 -45.74
CA PRO A 342 -9.58 28.64 -44.29
C PRO A 342 -10.73 27.98 -43.50
N GLU A 343 -11.90 27.88 -44.12
CA GLU A 343 -13.11 27.22 -43.59
C GLU A 343 -12.85 25.74 -43.27
N SER A 344 -12.11 25.05 -44.14
CA SER A 344 -11.79 23.63 -43.99
C SER A 344 -10.70 23.34 -42.97
N MET A 345 -9.88 24.35 -42.64
CA MET A 345 -8.88 24.25 -41.58
C MET A 345 -9.54 24.15 -40.20
N VAL A 346 -10.73 24.71 -40.01
CA VAL A 346 -11.52 24.57 -38.76
C VAL A 346 -11.91 23.10 -38.55
N PHE A 347 -12.30 22.37 -39.59
CA PHE A 347 -12.68 20.95 -39.50
C PHE A 347 -11.50 20.04 -39.14
N VAL A 348 -10.26 20.47 -39.41
CA VAL A 348 -9.04 19.74 -39.02
C VAL A 348 -8.56 20.18 -37.64
N LEU A 349 -8.50 21.50 -37.39
CA LEU A 349 -7.91 22.07 -36.18
C LEU A 349 -8.79 21.85 -34.95
N LEU A 350 -10.12 21.95 -35.08
CA LEU A 350 -11.04 21.83 -33.94
C LEU A 350 -10.96 20.42 -33.31
N PRO A 351 -11.04 19.30 -34.06
CA PRO A 351 -10.85 17.96 -33.49
C PRO A 351 -9.48 17.77 -32.82
N VAL A 352 -8.41 18.35 -33.39
CA VAL A 352 -7.07 18.31 -32.81
C VAL A 352 -6.99 19.09 -31.49
N LEU A 353 -7.61 20.26 -31.41
CA LEU A 353 -7.69 21.04 -30.17
C LEU A 353 -8.52 20.30 -29.10
N LEU A 354 -9.64 19.70 -29.51
CA LEU A 354 -10.48 18.90 -28.62
C LEU A 354 -9.72 17.65 -28.13
N LEU A 355 -8.91 17.03 -28.98
CA LEU A 355 -8.00 15.95 -28.62
C LEU A 355 -7.00 16.41 -27.56
N LEU A 356 -6.29 17.51 -27.81
CA LEU A 356 -5.34 18.06 -26.86
C LEU A 356 -5.99 18.35 -25.49
N LEU A 357 -7.20 18.93 -25.52
CA LEU A 357 -7.98 19.24 -24.32
C LEU A 357 -8.37 17.99 -23.54
N LEU A 358 -8.78 16.90 -24.21
CA LEU A 358 -9.16 15.64 -23.56
C LEU A 358 -7.96 14.80 -23.10
N PHE A 359 -6.76 15.02 -23.66
CA PHE A 359 -5.53 14.44 -23.10
C PHE A 359 -5.13 15.06 -21.77
N VAL A 360 -5.58 16.29 -21.44
CA VAL A 360 -5.32 16.93 -20.15
C VAL A 360 -5.86 16.09 -18.98
N PRO A 361 -7.16 15.72 -18.89
CA PRO A 361 -7.67 14.90 -17.79
C PRO A 361 -7.04 13.51 -17.74
N LEU A 362 -6.74 12.90 -18.89
CA LEU A 362 -6.01 11.62 -18.93
C LEU A 362 -4.62 11.78 -18.31
N GLY A 363 -3.87 12.81 -18.72
CA GLY A 363 -2.58 13.17 -18.15
C GLY A 363 -2.66 13.43 -16.64
N MET A 364 -3.68 14.15 -16.18
CA MET A 364 -3.92 14.38 -14.75
C MET A 364 -4.15 13.08 -13.97
N ALA A 365 -4.88 12.12 -14.56
CA ALA A 365 -5.12 10.82 -13.95
C ALA A 365 -3.86 9.95 -13.91
N THR A 366 -2.98 10.05 -14.91
CA THR A 366 -1.77 9.21 -15.01
C THR A 366 -0.54 9.83 -14.35
N PHE A 367 -0.51 11.14 -14.12
CA PHE A 367 0.69 11.87 -13.67
C PHE A 367 1.29 11.33 -12.36
N PHE A 368 0.45 11.12 -11.34
CA PHE A 368 0.87 10.57 -10.06
C PHE A 368 0.54 9.08 -9.87
N ALA A 369 -0.19 8.46 -10.80
CA ALA A 369 -0.57 7.06 -10.66
C ALA A 369 0.64 6.12 -10.46
N PRO A 370 1.73 6.19 -11.25
CA PRO A 370 2.90 5.33 -11.07
C PRO A 370 3.56 5.51 -9.70
N VAL A 371 3.69 6.74 -9.19
CA VAL A 371 4.33 6.99 -7.89
C VAL A 371 3.45 6.51 -6.73
N LEU A 372 2.13 6.72 -6.80
CA LEU A 372 1.19 6.26 -5.78
C LEU A 372 1.17 4.72 -5.67
N VAL A 373 1.27 4.02 -6.80
CA VAL A 373 1.32 2.56 -6.81
C VAL A 373 2.71 2.05 -6.38
N ALA A 374 3.78 2.65 -6.90
CA ALA A 374 5.15 2.19 -6.60
C ALA A 374 5.56 2.41 -5.14
N LEU A 375 5.17 3.55 -4.55
CA LEU A 375 5.63 3.94 -3.21
C LEU A 375 4.63 3.63 -2.09
N ASN A 376 3.33 3.58 -2.39
CA ASN A 376 2.28 3.44 -1.39
C ASN A 376 1.34 2.26 -1.62
N GLU A 377 1.55 1.48 -2.69
CA GLU A 377 0.78 0.27 -2.99
C GLU A 377 -0.74 0.53 -3.09
N VAL A 378 -1.10 1.73 -3.56
CA VAL A 378 -2.50 2.10 -3.81
C VAL A 378 -3.07 1.20 -4.93
N PRO A 379 -4.30 0.70 -4.81
CA PRO A 379 -4.96 -0.02 -5.90
C PRO A 379 -5.02 0.82 -7.18
N VAL A 380 -4.79 0.19 -8.34
CA VAL A 380 -4.63 0.89 -9.64
C VAL A 380 -5.77 1.85 -9.95
N LEU A 381 -7.03 1.42 -9.87
CA LEU A 381 -8.18 2.30 -10.13
C LEU A 381 -8.25 3.49 -9.17
N ARG A 382 -7.90 3.27 -7.89
CA ARG A 382 -7.88 4.34 -6.89
C ARG A 382 -6.73 5.31 -7.15
N SER A 383 -5.60 4.84 -7.67
CA SER A 383 -4.45 5.70 -8.00
C SER A 383 -4.79 6.76 -9.06
N PHE A 384 -5.58 6.40 -10.09
CA PHE A 384 -6.04 7.34 -11.12
C PHE A 384 -6.92 8.45 -10.53
N THR A 385 -7.90 8.07 -9.69
CA THR A 385 -8.79 9.05 -9.05
C THR A 385 -8.05 9.97 -8.09
N LEU A 386 -7.09 9.43 -7.31
CA LEU A 386 -6.26 10.23 -6.42
C LEU A 386 -5.33 11.16 -7.19
N SER A 387 -4.72 10.70 -8.28
CA SER A 387 -3.89 11.52 -9.16
C SER A 387 -4.69 12.67 -9.77
N PHE A 388 -5.85 12.35 -10.36
CA PHE A 388 -6.75 13.35 -10.93
C PHE A 388 -7.16 14.39 -9.90
N GLN A 389 -7.58 13.96 -8.70
CA GLN A 389 -7.99 14.86 -7.62
C GLN A 389 -6.83 15.73 -7.11
N GLY A 390 -5.62 15.17 -7.02
CA GLY A 390 -4.43 15.92 -6.64
C GLY A 390 -4.04 16.99 -7.66
N CYS A 391 -4.05 16.64 -8.94
CA CYS A 391 -3.81 17.60 -10.03
C CYS A 391 -4.90 18.68 -10.08
N TRP A 392 -6.18 18.28 -9.98
CA TRP A 392 -7.32 19.20 -10.06
C TRP A 392 -7.35 20.23 -8.93
N ARG A 393 -7.02 19.82 -7.70
CA ARG A 393 -6.89 20.75 -6.57
C ARG A 393 -5.68 21.68 -6.67
N ASN A 394 -4.71 21.36 -7.52
CA ASN A 394 -3.45 22.07 -7.65
C ASN A 394 -3.22 22.60 -9.06
N ILE A 395 -4.29 22.95 -9.80
CA ILE A 395 -4.19 23.48 -11.18
C ILE A 395 -3.25 24.68 -11.25
N LEU A 396 -3.34 25.63 -10.30
CA LEU A 396 -2.46 26.81 -10.29
C LEU A 396 -0.98 26.47 -10.07
N PRO A 397 -0.60 25.69 -9.02
CA PRO A 397 0.77 25.18 -8.90
C PRO A 397 1.27 24.43 -10.14
N PHE A 398 0.42 23.60 -10.75
CA PHE A 398 0.75 22.86 -11.96
C PHE A 398 0.92 23.76 -13.19
N LEU A 399 0.15 24.83 -13.30
CA LEU A 399 0.32 25.84 -14.34
C LEU A 399 1.67 26.54 -14.22
N VAL A 400 2.05 26.94 -13.01
CA VAL A 400 3.37 27.56 -12.75
C VAL A 400 4.50 26.57 -13.06
N PHE A 401 4.35 25.31 -12.61
CA PHE A 401 5.31 24.24 -12.93
C PHE A 401 5.42 24.01 -14.45
N GLY A 402 4.29 23.96 -15.16
CA GLY A 402 4.24 23.76 -16.61
C GLY A 402 4.85 24.92 -17.38
N LEU A 403 4.57 26.17 -17.00
CA LEU A 403 5.19 27.37 -17.60
C LEU A 403 6.69 27.42 -17.35
N ALA A 404 7.14 27.07 -16.15
CA ALA A 404 8.56 26.97 -15.82
C ALA A 404 9.25 25.87 -16.64
N ALA A 405 8.65 24.68 -16.72
CA ALA A 405 9.16 23.57 -17.51
C ALA A 405 9.22 23.92 -19.00
N LEU A 406 8.19 24.58 -19.53
CA LEU A 406 8.15 25.06 -20.92
C LEU A 406 9.26 26.07 -21.19
N GLY A 407 9.39 27.10 -20.36
CA GLY A 407 10.43 28.12 -20.51
C GLY A 407 11.85 27.53 -20.48
N LEU A 408 12.11 26.60 -19.54
CA LEU A 408 13.40 25.91 -19.46
C LEU A 408 13.64 24.95 -20.64
N SER A 409 12.58 24.33 -21.17
CA SER A 409 12.67 23.46 -22.34
C SER A 409 12.99 24.27 -23.60
N LEU A 410 12.34 25.43 -23.78
CA LEU A 410 12.65 26.36 -24.86
C LEU A 410 14.08 26.90 -24.74
N ALA A 411 14.53 27.26 -23.54
CA ALA A 411 15.91 27.67 -23.30
C ALA A 411 16.93 26.56 -23.64
N SER A 412 16.54 25.28 -23.47
CA SER A 412 17.40 24.14 -23.80
C SER A 412 17.68 24.02 -25.31
N ILE A 413 16.83 24.59 -26.17
CA ILE A 413 17.04 24.63 -27.62
C ILE A 413 18.35 25.37 -27.97
N LEU A 414 18.72 26.39 -27.19
CA LEU A 414 19.98 27.14 -27.37
C LEU A 414 21.22 26.25 -27.21
N THR A 415 21.08 25.13 -26.50
CA THR A 415 22.16 24.13 -26.29
C THR A 415 22.02 22.93 -27.23
N LEU A 416 21.28 23.07 -28.35
CA LEU A 416 20.92 21.99 -29.26
C LEU A 416 20.26 20.80 -28.54
N GLY A 417 19.52 21.06 -27.47
CA GLY A 417 18.85 20.05 -26.66
C GLY A 417 19.73 19.34 -25.63
N LEU A 418 21.03 19.64 -25.53
CA LEU A 418 21.92 19.00 -24.53
C LEU A 418 21.46 19.27 -23.09
N ALA A 419 20.93 20.46 -22.81
CA ALA A 419 20.38 20.79 -21.49
C ALA A 419 19.16 19.92 -21.10
N LEU A 420 18.48 19.25 -22.05
CA LEU A 420 17.39 18.33 -21.73
C LEU A 420 17.85 17.11 -20.93
N PHE A 421 19.10 16.68 -21.09
CA PHE A 421 19.67 15.58 -20.29
C PHE A 421 19.79 15.92 -18.81
N VAL A 422 19.81 17.21 -18.48
CA VAL A 422 19.78 17.71 -17.10
C VAL A 422 18.35 18.08 -16.69
N LEU A 423 17.63 18.78 -17.56
CA LEU A 423 16.29 19.28 -17.27
C LEU A 423 15.29 18.13 -17.03
N VAL A 424 15.27 17.09 -17.86
CA VAL A 424 14.28 16.01 -17.72
C VAL A 424 14.43 15.27 -16.38
N PRO A 425 15.63 14.85 -15.93
CA PRO A 425 15.80 14.34 -14.57
C PRO A 425 15.33 15.30 -13.47
N VAL A 426 15.60 16.60 -13.62
CA VAL A 426 15.14 17.61 -12.66
C VAL A 426 13.60 17.68 -12.63
N LEU A 427 12.93 17.61 -13.78
CA LEU A 427 11.46 17.59 -13.84
C LEU A 427 10.88 16.30 -13.24
N ILE A 428 11.54 15.15 -13.44
CA ILE A 428 11.15 13.87 -12.82
C ILE A 428 11.25 13.99 -11.29
N ILE A 429 12.36 14.52 -10.77
CA ILE A 429 12.52 14.77 -9.33
C ILE A 429 11.48 15.79 -8.83
N ALA A 430 11.19 16.84 -9.60
CA ALA A 430 10.20 17.85 -9.24
C ALA A 430 8.80 17.21 -9.10
N SER A 431 8.45 16.26 -9.97
CA SER A 431 7.21 15.49 -9.84
C SER A 431 7.18 14.63 -8.56
N TYR A 432 8.31 14.05 -8.15
CA TYR A 432 8.44 13.35 -6.87
C TYR A 432 8.25 14.29 -5.66
N ILE A 433 8.84 15.49 -5.72
CA ILE A 433 8.67 16.50 -4.66
C ILE A 433 7.22 16.99 -4.60
N ALA A 434 6.59 17.22 -5.75
CA ALA A 434 5.18 17.58 -5.84
C ALA A 434 4.30 16.49 -5.21
N TYR A 435 4.58 15.21 -5.52
CA TYR A 435 3.91 14.07 -4.92
C TYR A 435 4.03 14.09 -3.38
N ARG A 436 5.23 14.27 -2.83
CA ARG A 436 5.40 14.36 -1.36
C ARG A 436 4.64 15.53 -0.76
N ASP A 437 4.71 16.69 -1.39
CA ASP A 437 4.04 17.90 -0.90
C ASP A 437 2.51 17.74 -0.92
N ILE A 438 1.93 17.01 -1.86
CA ILE A 438 0.48 16.81 -1.97
C ILE A 438 0.01 15.66 -1.06
N TYR A 439 0.70 14.53 -1.04
CA TYR A 439 0.18 13.26 -0.50
C TYR A 439 0.86 12.75 0.79
N CYS A 440 2.02 13.27 1.19
CA CYS A 440 2.74 12.78 2.38
C CYS A 440 2.63 13.72 3.58
N TYR A 441 2.60 13.14 4.79
CA TYR A 441 2.86 13.86 6.03
C TYR A 441 4.34 14.30 6.07
N ARG A 442 4.58 15.52 6.59
CA ARG A 442 5.93 16.06 6.75
C ARG A 442 6.55 15.60 8.05
#